data_AF-A0A960LD62-F1
#
_entry.id   AF-A0A960LD62-F1
#
_cell.length_a   1.000
_cell.length_b   1.000
_cell.length_c   1.000
_cell.angle_alpha   90.00
_cell.angle_beta   90.00
_cell.angle_gamma   90.00
#
_symmetry.space_group_name_H-M   'P 1'
#
loop_
_entity.id
_entity.type
_entity.pdbx_description
1 polymer ?
#
loop_
_entity_poly.entity_id
_entity_poly.type
_entity_poly.pdbx_seq_one_letter_code
_entity_poly.pdbx_strand_id
1 'polypeptide(L)'
;MSENLEQLEQPIATPHVCDGGNLDCGSGLLLIIRKAMDQVPDGEVLEIRSTELSVCNDLPAWCRMTENPYLGWKEGSETNSFFVQRGGEQEDVDAELAKARAYKFQTRIRWKGEMTSTVYARNHSFTVGQPASFDVQDIAPSALEYLLGSLGGCLVMGLQIHASREGVKIDQIELSLNAKPNNLLVFLGLDEQGHSGLEEISGTAYVESDAPLAKIRELWEYTLRVSPVTNTLFRGAKLNLQVHSLD
;
A
#
# COMPACT_ATOMS: atom_id res chain seq x y z
N MET A 1 -27.30 17.55 3.94
CA MET A 1 -26.95 18.82 3.28
C MET A 1 -25.52 18.66 2.80
N SER A 2 -25.33 18.54 1.49
CA SER A 2 -24.02 18.53 0.86
C SER A 2 -23.41 19.92 1.03
N GLU A 3 -22.48 20.07 1.97
CA GLU A 3 -21.62 21.25 2.01
C GLU A 3 -20.85 21.29 0.68
N ASN A 4 -21.01 22.39 -0.05
CA ASN A 4 -20.25 22.64 -1.27
C ASN A 4 -18.75 22.55 -0.94
N LEU A 5 -18.10 21.52 -1.46
CA LEU A 5 -16.64 21.42 -1.49
C LEU A 5 -16.14 22.48 -2.47
N GLU A 6 -15.84 23.68 -1.97
CA GLU A 6 -15.57 24.87 -2.80
C GLU A 6 -14.42 24.63 -3.78
N GLN A 7 -14.79 24.49 -5.05
CA GLN A 7 -13.85 24.51 -6.17
C GLN A 7 -13.45 25.97 -6.42
N LEU A 8 -12.15 26.25 -6.35
CA LEU A 8 -11.61 27.58 -6.50
C LEU A 8 -11.58 28.02 -7.97
N GLU A 9 -11.86 29.30 -8.21
CA GLU A 9 -11.70 29.90 -9.53
C GLU A 9 -10.22 29.98 -9.93
N GLN A 10 -9.35 30.36 -8.98
CA GLN A 10 -7.90 30.48 -9.16
C GLN A 10 -7.15 29.74 -8.04
N PRO A 11 -5.97 29.14 -8.34
CA PRO A 11 -5.16 28.49 -7.31
C PRO A 11 -4.58 29.51 -6.32
N ILE A 12 -4.36 29.07 -5.07
CA ILE A 12 -3.70 29.89 -4.06
C ILE A 12 -2.18 29.75 -4.23
N ALA A 13 -1.48 30.87 -4.38
CA ALA A 13 -0.03 30.87 -4.49
C ALA A 13 0.62 30.50 -3.15
N THR A 14 1.41 29.43 -3.12
CA THR A 14 2.18 29.00 -1.95
C THR A 14 3.48 28.33 -2.36
N PRO A 15 4.58 28.50 -1.59
CA PRO A 15 5.81 27.73 -1.79
C PRO A 15 5.75 26.31 -1.21
N HIS A 16 4.74 25.99 -0.40
CA HIS A 16 4.64 24.71 0.30
C HIS A 16 3.80 23.73 -0.49
N VAL A 17 4.43 22.67 -0.99
CA VAL A 17 3.78 21.65 -1.81
C VAL A 17 4.02 20.28 -1.22
N CYS A 18 2.95 19.50 -1.10
CA CYS A 18 2.95 18.11 -0.73
C CYS A 18 2.40 17.27 -1.89
N ASP A 19 3.26 16.44 -2.50
CA ASP A 19 2.83 15.49 -3.52
C ASP A 19 2.33 14.19 -2.86
N GLY A 20 1.01 14.02 -2.91
CA GLY A 20 0.29 12.85 -2.41
C GLY A 20 0.19 11.69 -3.41
N GLY A 21 0.51 11.93 -4.68
CA GLY A 21 0.27 10.99 -5.77
C GLY A 21 -1.16 10.49 -5.78
N ASN A 22 -1.34 9.18 -5.76
CA ASN A 22 -2.65 8.52 -5.75
C ASN A 22 -3.02 7.89 -4.39
N LEU A 23 -2.32 8.24 -3.32
CA LEU A 23 -2.62 7.68 -2.01
C LEU A 23 -3.95 8.25 -1.49
N ASP A 24 -4.82 7.38 -0.99
CA ASP A 24 -5.98 7.82 -0.22
C ASP A 24 -5.58 8.24 1.22
N CYS A 25 -6.47 8.98 1.87
CA CYS A 25 -6.27 9.50 3.23
C CYS A 25 -5.98 8.39 4.27
N GLY A 26 -6.58 7.21 4.13
CA GLY A 26 -6.41 6.06 5.02
C GLY A 26 -5.18 5.21 4.74
N SER A 27 -4.65 5.25 3.51
CA SER A 27 -3.50 4.46 3.06
C SER A 27 -2.15 5.19 3.18
N GLY A 28 -2.14 6.34 3.87
CA GLY A 28 -0.91 7.03 4.28
C GLY A 28 -0.78 8.46 3.79
N LEU A 29 -1.67 8.97 2.93
CA LEU A 29 -1.64 10.37 2.49
C LEU A 29 -1.65 11.34 3.68
N LEU A 30 -2.48 11.08 4.70
CA LEU A 30 -2.55 11.94 5.89
C LEU A 30 -1.22 11.98 6.68
N LEU A 31 -0.42 10.91 6.65
CA LEU A 31 0.91 10.92 7.26
C LEU A 31 1.89 11.82 6.49
N ILE A 32 1.79 11.82 5.15
CA ILE A 32 2.59 12.69 4.29
C ILE A 32 2.18 14.16 4.50
N ILE A 33 0.86 14.43 4.48
CA ILE A 33 0.31 15.77 4.71
C ILE A 33 0.74 16.30 6.08
N ARG A 34 0.60 15.52 7.16
CA ARG A 34 1.03 15.94 8.50
C ARG A 34 2.51 16.30 8.55
N LYS A 35 3.36 15.46 7.97
CA LYS A 35 4.80 15.71 7.91
C LYS A 35 5.15 16.97 7.10
N ALA A 36 4.45 17.22 6.00
CA ALA A 36 4.63 18.42 5.21
C ALA A 36 4.12 19.67 5.96
N MET A 37 2.95 19.56 6.58
CA MET A 37 2.32 20.64 7.33
C MET A 37 3.18 21.11 8.50
N ASP A 38 3.89 20.19 9.19
CA ASP A 38 4.83 20.52 10.26
C ASP A 38 5.96 21.48 9.84
N GLN A 39 6.25 21.58 8.54
CA GLN A 39 7.25 22.49 7.98
C GLN A 39 6.67 23.83 7.49
N VAL A 40 5.35 23.97 7.43
CA VAL A 40 4.64 25.18 6.99
C VAL A 40 4.57 26.17 8.17
N PRO A 41 4.80 27.48 8.03
CA PRO A 41 4.57 28.43 9.14
C PRO A 41 3.08 28.61 9.47
N ASP A 42 2.75 28.95 10.72
CA ASP A 42 1.36 29.17 11.14
C ASP A 42 0.66 30.23 10.27
N GLY A 43 -0.54 29.92 9.80
CA GLY A 43 -1.31 30.78 8.90
C GLY A 43 -0.87 30.73 7.42
N GLU A 44 0.23 30.08 7.07
CA GLU A 44 0.58 29.82 5.67
C GLU A 44 -0.18 28.60 5.11
N VAL A 45 -0.19 28.45 3.78
CA VAL A 45 -1.01 27.47 3.06
C VAL A 45 -0.15 26.34 2.52
N LEU A 46 -0.58 25.10 2.69
CA LEU A 46 -0.03 23.92 2.02
C LEU A 46 -0.89 23.60 0.78
N GLU A 47 -0.24 23.46 -0.38
CA GLU A 47 -0.84 22.83 -1.56
C GLU A 47 -0.61 21.32 -1.49
N ILE A 48 -1.68 20.54 -1.55
CA ILE A 48 -1.63 19.07 -1.62
C ILE A 48 -2.04 18.66 -3.02
N ARG A 49 -1.14 18.03 -3.77
CA ARG A 49 -1.42 17.52 -5.12
C ARG A 49 -1.78 16.04 -5.04
N SER A 50 -2.92 15.68 -5.63
CA SER A 50 -3.40 14.29 -5.62
C SER A 50 -4.15 13.94 -6.91
N THR A 51 -3.93 12.73 -7.40
CA THR A 51 -4.77 12.10 -8.43
C THR A 51 -5.90 11.27 -7.82
N GLU A 52 -5.86 11.01 -6.51
CA GLU A 52 -6.90 10.24 -5.82
C GLU A 52 -8.16 11.10 -5.62
N LEU A 53 -9.28 10.60 -6.15
CA LEU A 53 -10.56 11.31 -6.16
C LEU A 53 -11.19 11.36 -4.76
N SER A 54 -10.98 10.33 -3.93
CA SER A 54 -11.59 10.29 -2.58
C SER A 54 -11.11 11.42 -1.67
N VAL A 55 -9.95 12.02 -1.97
CA VAL A 55 -9.34 13.09 -1.17
C VAL A 55 -10.29 14.28 -1.02
N CYS A 56 -11.08 14.62 -2.04
CA CYS A 56 -12.02 15.75 -1.96
C CYS A 56 -13.10 15.53 -0.88
N ASN A 57 -13.42 14.28 -0.54
CA ASN A 57 -14.40 13.94 0.49
C ASN A 57 -13.77 13.82 1.88
N ASP A 58 -12.59 13.20 1.96
CA ASP A 58 -11.97 12.83 3.22
C ASP A 58 -11.14 13.97 3.84
N LEU A 59 -10.42 14.72 3.00
CA LEU A 59 -9.50 15.77 3.46
C LEU A 59 -10.20 16.90 4.22
N PRO A 60 -11.38 17.41 3.82
CA PRO A 60 -12.09 18.44 4.58
C PRO A 60 -12.52 17.98 5.97
N ALA A 61 -12.91 16.70 6.11
CA ALA A 61 -13.25 16.14 7.42
C ALA A 61 -12.03 16.09 8.34
N TRP A 62 -10.88 15.66 7.82
CA TRP A 62 -9.62 15.68 8.55
C TRP A 62 -9.18 17.10 8.94
N CYS A 63 -9.33 18.07 8.03
CA CYS A 63 -9.03 19.49 8.28
C CYS A 63 -9.83 20.04 9.46
N ARG A 64 -11.13 19.75 9.53
CA ARG A 64 -11.99 20.12 10.68
C ARG A 64 -11.55 19.48 11.99
N MET A 65 -11.18 18.19 11.95
CA MET A 65 -10.75 17.45 13.15
C MET A 65 -9.40 17.93 13.70
N THR A 66 -8.56 18.50 12.84
CA THR A 66 -7.19 18.93 13.19
C THR A 66 -7.04 20.45 13.23
N GLU A 67 -8.16 21.18 13.17
CA GLU A 67 -8.20 22.65 13.22
C GLU A 67 -7.33 23.35 12.15
N ASN A 68 -7.13 22.69 11.01
CA ASN A 68 -6.46 23.26 9.83
C ASN A 68 -7.53 23.76 8.84
N PRO A 69 -7.67 25.07 8.58
CA PRO A 69 -8.70 25.57 7.67
C PRO A 69 -8.53 25.00 6.24
N TYR A 70 -9.56 24.32 5.74
CA TYR A 70 -9.62 23.90 4.35
C TYR A 70 -10.08 25.07 3.48
N LEU A 71 -9.24 25.50 2.54
CA LEU A 71 -9.49 26.68 1.71
C LEU A 71 -10.15 26.36 0.37
N GLY A 72 -10.29 25.07 0.03
CA GLY A 72 -10.89 24.62 -1.23
C GLY A 72 -9.92 23.81 -2.08
N TRP A 73 -10.35 23.51 -3.31
CA TRP A 73 -9.56 22.72 -4.25
C TRP A 73 -9.65 23.27 -5.67
N LYS A 74 -8.70 22.89 -6.52
CA LYS A 74 -8.66 23.24 -7.93
C LYS A 74 -8.38 22.00 -8.76
N GLU A 75 -9.17 21.84 -9.82
CA GLU A 75 -8.91 20.84 -10.85
C GLU A 75 -7.70 21.27 -11.68
N GLY A 76 -6.71 20.39 -11.80
CA GLY A 76 -5.55 20.55 -12.66
C GLY A 76 -5.60 19.60 -13.84
N SER A 77 -4.74 19.83 -14.85
CA SER A 77 -4.66 18.97 -16.03
C SER A 77 -4.15 17.56 -15.74
N GLU A 78 -3.32 17.42 -14.70
CA GLU A 78 -2.69 16.14 -14.32
C GLU A 78 -3.06 15.69 -12.91
N THR A 79 -3.12 16.63 -11.96
CA THR A 79 -3.47 16.36 -10.56
C THR A 79 -4.44 17.43 -10.04
N ASN A 80 -5.32 17.06 -9.11
CA ASN A 80 -6.10 18.03 -8.36
C ASN A 80 -5.24 18.64 -7.24
N SER A 81 -5.36 19.95 -7.03
CA SER A 81 -4.69 20.67 -5.95
C SER A 81 -5.69 21.02 -4.85
N PHE A 82 -5.37 20.67 -3.61
CA PHE A 82 -6.15 20.97 -2.42
C PHE A 82 -5.38 21.94 -1.54
N PHE A 83 -6.03 22.95 -0.99
CA PHE A 83 -5.37 24.01 -0.24
C PHE A 83 -5.81 23.98 1.22
N VAL A 84 -4.83 23.84 2.12
CA VAL A 84 -5.07 23.77 3.57
C VAL A 84 -4.19 24.80 4.25
N GLN A 85 -4.78 25.69 5.04
CA GLN A 85 -4.03 26.62 5.87
C GLN A 85 -3.56 25.91 7.15
N ARG A 86 -2.33 26.19 7.58
CA ARG A 86 -1.83 25.69 8.86
C ARG A 86 -2.54 26.38 10.02
N GLY A 87 -3.19 25.57 10.86
CA GLY A 87 -3.74 25.96 12.16
C GLY A 87 -2.68 26.10 13.26
N GLY A 88 -3.09 26.53 14.46
CA GLY A 88 -2.16 26.89 15.54
C GLY A 88 -1.74 25.74 16.48
N GLU A 89 -2.59 24.74 16.71
CA GLU A 89 -2.24 23.54 17.49
C GLU A 89 -2.40 22.29 16.63
N GLN A 90 -1.34 21.49 16.54
CA GLN A 90 -1.34 20.26 15.76
C GLN A 90 -1.13 19.06 16.68
N GLU A 91 -1.79 17.94 16.37
CA GLU A 91 -1.42 16.66 16.98
C GLU A 91 0.06 16.38 16.70
N ASP A 92 0.78 15.95 17.74
CA ASP A 92 2.20 15.62 17.68
C ASP A 92 2.48 14.61 16.55
N VAL A 93 3.12 15.08 15.47
CA VAL A 93 3.49 14.27 14.31
C VAL A 93 4.40 13.11 14.73
N ASP A 94 5.27 13.31 15.72
CA ASP A 94 6.12 12.24 16.24
C ASP A 94 5.30 11.15 16.93
N ALA A 95 4.23 11.52 17.65
CA ALA A 95 3.33 10.55 18.27
C ALA A 95 2.55 9.73 17.22
N GLU A 96 2.07 10.35 16.15
CA GLU A 96 1.39 9.65 15.05
C GLU A 96 2.34 8.75 14.25
N LEU A 97 3.56 9.24 13.97
CA LEU A 97 4.61 8.41 13.37
C LEU A 97 5.00 7.25 14.29
N ALA A 98 4.99 7.45 15.61
CA ALA A 98 5.22 6.38 16.58
C ALA A 98 4.09 5.34 16.53
N LYS A 99 2.82 5.74 16.42
CA LYS A 99 1.69 4.82 16.21
C LYS A 99 1.86 4.02 14.91
N ALA A 100 2.22 4.69 13.81
CA ALA A 100 2.45 4.02 12.52
C ALA A 100 3.63 3.02 12.60
N ARG A 101 4.73 3.40 13.26
CA ARG A 101 5.89 2.50 13.52
C ARG A 101 5.53 1.31 14.40
N ALA A 102 4.59 1.49 15.31
CA ALA A 102 4.11 0.43 16.20
C ALA A 102 2.94 -0.38 15.61
N TYR A 103 2.49 -0.07 14.40
CA TYR A 103 1.33 -0.72 13.79
C TYR A 103 1.57 -2.22 13.61
N LYS A 104 0.55 -3.02 13.96
CA LYS A 104 0.58 -4.47 13.82
C LYS A 104 -0.51 -4.92 12.88
N PHE A 105 -0.11 -5.53 11.77
CA PHE A 105 -1.03 -6.25 10.90
C PHE A 105 -1.52 -7.51 11.63
N GLN A 106 -2.82 -7.77 11.58
CA GLN A 106 -3.44 -8.87 12.29
C GLN A 106 -4.40 -9.62 11.37
N THR A 107 -4.31 -10.93 11.40
CA THR A 107 -5.24 -11.86 10.76
C THR A 107 -5.64 -12.93 11.76
N ARG A 108 -6.84 -13.47 11.60
CA ARG A 108 -7.30 -14.65 12.32
C ARG A 108 -7.62 -15.73 11.31
N ILE A 109 -7.00 -16.89 11.46
CA ILE A 109 -7.24 -18.04 10.60
C ILE A 109 -8.09 -19.02 11.37
N ARG A 110 -9.13 -19.56 10.73
CA ARG A 110 -9.95 -20.63 11.29
C ARG A 110 -10.03 -21.78 10.31
N TRP A 111 -9.84 -22.98 10.84
CA TRP A 111 -10.10 -24.24 10.17
C TRP A 111 -11.33 -24.90 10.81
N LYS A 112 -12.18 -25.53 9.99
CA LYS A 112 -13.40 -26.23 10.43
C LYS A 112 -13.54 -27.63 9.82
N GLY A 113 -12.48 -28.17 9.22
CA GLY A 113 -12.52 -29.38 8.40
C GLY A 113 -12.13 -29.08 6.94
N GLU A 114 -11.98 -30.15 6.16
CA GLU A 114 -11.53 -30.10 4.75
C GLU A 114 -10.12 -29.54 4.57
N MET A 115 -9.71 -29.41 3.31
CA MET A 115 -8.37 -28.96 2.92
C MET A 115 -8.30 -27.48 2.55
N THR A 116 -9.06 -26.66 3.28
CA THR A 116 -9.10 -25.21 3.15
C THR A 116 -9.17 -24.53 4.52
N SER A 117 -8.79 -23.26 4.60
CA SER A 117 -8.93 -22.43 5.80
C SER A 117 -9.57 -21.09 5.44
N THR A 118 -10.32 -20.52 6.39
CA THR A 118 -10.86 -19.17 6.24
C THR A 118 -9.98 -18.18 6.98
N VAL A 119 -9.46 -17.18 6.27
CA VAL A 119 -8.69 -16.07 6.82
C VAL A 119 -9.61 -14.86 7.00
N TYR A 120 -9.59 -14.28 8.19
CA TYR A 120 -10.26 -13.01 8.50
C TYR A 120 -9.20 -11.91 8.63
N ALA A 121 -9.36 -10.84 7.86
CA ALA A 121 -8.44 -9.69 7.82
C ALA A 121 -9.26 -8.40 7.80
N ARG A 122 -9.26 -7.65 8.91
CA ARG A 122 -10.13 -6.47 9.12
C ARG A 122 -11.60 -6.83 8.84
N ASN A 123 -12.25 -6.15 7.91
CA ASN A 123 -13.62 -6.35 7.45
C ASN A 123 -13.74 -7.32 6.26
N HIS A 124 -12.67 -8.03 5.89
CA HIS A 124 -12.63 -8.98 4.79
C HIS A 124 -12.43 -10.41 5.28
N SER A 125 -12.87 -11.35 4.45
CA SER A 125 -12.52 -12.76 4.61
C SER A 125 -12.26 -13.40 3.25
N PHE A 126 -11.35 -14.36 3.21
CA PHE A 126 -11.04 -15.14 2.02
C PHE A 126 -10.66 -16.58 2.40
N THR A 127 -10.78 -17.49 1.44
CA THR A 127 -10.45 -18.91 1.60
C THR A 127 -9.05 -19.16 1.08
N VAL A 128 -8.22 -19.83 1.87
CA VAL A 128 -6.90 -20.31 1.44
C VAL A 128 -6.97 -21.83 1.34
N GLY A 129 -6.57 -22.36 0.19
CA GLY A 129 -6.49 -23.79 -0.07
C GLY A 129 -5.28 -24.45 0.61
N GLN A 130 -4.80 -25.52 -0.01
CA GLN A 130 -3.65 -26.28 0.48
C GLN A 130 -2.39 -25.41 0.58
N PRO A 131 -1.44 -25.75 1.47
CA PRO A 131 -0.16 -25.05 1.55
C PRO A 131 0.57 -24.99 0.21
N ALA A 132 0.51 -26.09 -0.54
CA ALA A 132 0.91 -26.17 -1.93
C ALA A 132 0.04 -27.20 -2.63
N SER A 133 -0.49 -26.83 -3.79
CA SER A 133 -1.25 -27.72 -4.65
C SER A 133 -0.72 -27.62 -6.07
N PHE A 134 -0.89 -28.70 -6.81
CA PHE A 134 -0.52 -28.80 -8.22
C PHE A 134 -1.76 -28.93 -9.12
N ASP A 135 -2.96 -28.88 -8.53
CA ASP A 135 -4.21 -29.03 -9.26
C ASP A 135 -4.83 -27.66 -9.52
N VAL A 136 -5.04 -27.36 -10.79
CA VAL A 136 -5.70 -26.12 -11.24
C VAL A 136 -7.22 -26.11 -10.96
N GLN A 137 -7.79 -27.25 -10.56
CA GLN A 137 -9.22 -27.40 -10.24
C GLN A 137 -9.53 -27.14 -8.76
N ASP A 138 -8.56 -26.72 -7.97
CA ASP A 138 -8.77 -26.39 -6.57
C ASP A 138 -9.82 -25.30 -6.38
N ILE A 139 -10.66 -25.48 -5.35
CA ILE A 139 -11.75 -24.55 -5.01
C ILE A 139 -11.27 -23.21 -4.44
N ALA A 140 -9.98 -23.09 -4.10
CA ALA A 140 -9.35 -21.88 -3.60
C ALA A 140 -7.84 -21.89 -3.91
N PRO A 141 -7.21 -20.72 -4.14
CA PRO A 141 -5.77 -20.65 -4.35
C PRO A 141 -4.98 -21.20 -3.16
N SER A 142 -3.84 -21.82 -3.45
CA SER A 142 -2.91 -22.31 -2.46
C SER A 142 -2.27 -21.19 -1.64
N ALA A 143 -1.68 -21.53 -0.49
CA ALA A 143 -0.99 -20.55 0.34
C ALA A 143 0.21 -19.90 -0.38
N LEU A 144 0.93 -20.66 -1.21
CA LEU A 144 2.03 -20.11 -2.02
C LEU A 144 1.53 -19.16 -3.12
N GLU A 145 0.40 -19.44 -3.77
CA GLU A 145 -0.19 -18.52 -4.75
C GLU A 145 -0.68 -17.24 -4.10
N TYR A 146 -1.29 -17.32 -2.91
CA TYR A 146 -1.61 -16.12 -2.12
C TYR A 146 -0.36 -15.30 -1.76
N LEU A 147 0.76 -15.97 -1.45
CA LEU A 147 2.03 -15.29 -1.21
C LEU A 147 2.53 -14.54 -2.46
N LEU A 148 2.49 -15.17 -3.64
CA LEU A 148 2.85 -14.53 -4.91
C LEU A 148 1.90 -13.38 -5.27
N GLY A 149 0.60 -13.58 -5.07
CA GLY A 149 -0.40 -12.53 -5.24
C GLY A 149 -0.14 -11.33 -4.33
N SER A 150 0.25 -11.58 -3.08
CA SER A 150 0.60 -10.51 -2.12
C SER A 150 1.87 -9.74 -2.53
N LEU A 151 2.90 -10.45 -3.02
CA LEU A 151 4.12 -9.84 -3.54
C LEU A 151 3.82 -9.02 -4.79
N GLY A 152 3.10 -9.61 -5.75
CA GLY A 152 2.76 -8.96 -7.01
C GLY A 152 1.90 -7.71 -6.81
N GLY A 153 0.85 -7.81 -5.98
CA GLY A 153 0.01 -6.67 -5.64
C GLY A 153 0.79 -5.55 -4.95
N CYS A 154 1.69 -5.89 -4.03
CA CYS A 154 2.55 -4.91 -3.38
C CYS A 154 3.49 -4.19 -4.37
N LEU A 155 4.04 -4.92 -5.34
CA LEU A 155 4.94 -4.34 -6.34
C LEU A 155 4.22 -3.49 -7.38
N VAL A 156 3.09 -3.97 -7.91
CA VAL A 156 2.30 -3.22 -8.90
C VAL A 156 1.76 -1.92 -8.31
N MET A 157 1.19 -1.98 -7.10
CA MET A 157 0.71 -0.77 -6.42
C MET A 157 1.85 0.12 -5.95
N GLY A 158 2.95 -0.45 -5.47
CA GLY A 158 4.15 0.33 -5.11
C GLY A 158 4.70 1.11 -6.30
N LEU A 159 4.83 0.47 -7.46
CA LEU A 159 5.31 1.13 -8.68
C LEU A 159 4.38 2.29 -9.07
N GLN A 160 3.08 2.06 -9.05
CA GLN A 160 2.10 3.06 -9.41
C GLN A 160 2.10 4.25 -8.42
N ILE A 161 2.23 3.99 -7.11
CA ILE A 161 2.36 5.04 -6.07
C ILE A 161 3.63 5.88 -6.31
N HIS A 162 4.75 5.23 -6.58
CA HIS A 162 6.02 5.94 -6.80
C HIS A 162 6.02 6.71 -8.13
N ALA A 163 5.45 6.16 -9.19
CA ALA A 163 5.30 6.84 -10.47
C ALA A 163 4.43 8.10 -10.34
N SER A 164 3.27 7.98 -9.69
CA SER A 164 2.34 9.10 -9.50
C SER A 164 2.99 10.27 -8.75
N ARG A 165 3.78 9.99 -7.72
CA ARG A 165 4.52 11.01 -6.94
C ARG A 165 5.65 11.70 -7.70
N GLU A 166 6.05 11.15 -8.84
CA GLU A 166 7.05 11.75 -9.73
C GLU A 166 6.41 12.31 -11.01
N GLY A 167 5.08 12.47 -11.03
CA GLY A 167 4.34 12.95 -12.20
C GLY A 167 4.38 11.99 -13.39
N VAL A 168 4.73 10.72 -13.17
CA VAL A 168 4.76 9.70 -14.22
C VAL A 168 3.41 9.01 -14.29
N LYS A 169 2.69 9.22 -15.38
CA LYS A 169 1.45 8.52 -15.67
C LYS A 169 1.73 7.10 -16.14
N ILE A 170 1.09 6.13 -15.48
CA ILE A 170 1.07 4.73 -15.93
C ILE A 170 -0.38 4.39 -16.29
N ASP A 171 -0.59 3.93 -17.52
CA ASP A 171 -1.90 3.56 -18.03
C ASP A 171 -2.27 2.13 -17.66
N GLN A 172 -1.31 1.20 -17.75
CA GLN A 172 -1.51 -0.20 -17.38
C GLN A 172 -0.24 -0.84 -16.82
N ILE A 173 -0.41 -1.74 -15.85
CA ILE A 173 0.66 -2.61 -15.33
C ILE A 173 0.13 -4.03 -15.26
N GLU A 174 0.89 -4.96 -15.82
CA GLU A 174 0.72 -6.40 -15.60
C GLU A 174 2.02 -6.98 -15.04
N LEU A 175 1.91 -7.87 -14.06
CA LEU A 175 3.06 -8.56 -13.49
C LEU A 175 2.81 -10.05 -13.47
N SER A 176 3.61 -10.80 -14.24
CA SER A 176 3.64 -12.25 -14.21
C SER A 176 4.73 -12.73 -13.27
N LEU A 177 4.39 -13.59 -12.31
CA LEU A 177 5.32 -14.18 -11.33
C LEU A 177 5.26 -15.70 -11.41
N ASN A 178 6.41 -16.33 -11.28
CA ASN A 178 6.57 -17.76 -11.09
C ASN A 178 7.48 -17.99 -9.88
N ALA A 179 7.26 -19.07 -9.14
CA ALA A 179 8.11 -19.43 -8.02
C ALA A 179 8.42 -20.92 -8.01
N LYS A 180 9.67 -21.23 -7.67
CA LYS A 180 10.18 -22.59 -7.56
C LYS A 180 10.50 -22.88 -6.09
N PRO A 181 9.87 -23.89 -5.45
CA PRO A 181 10.31 -24.39 -4.15
C PRO A 181 11.63 -25.13 -4.28
N ASN A 182 12.45 -25.11 -3.23
CA ASN A 182 13.69 -25.90 -3.19
C ASN A 182 13.37 -27.40 -3.25
N ASN A 183 12.50 -27.89 -2.35
CA ASN A 183 11.94 -29.23 -2.42
C ASN A 183 10.61 -29.33 -1.66
N LEU A 184 9.48 -29.33 -2.38
CA LEU A 184 8.16 -29.40 -1.74
C LEU A 184 7.87 -30.78 -1.12
N LEU A 185 8.54 -31.85 -1.58
CA LEU A 185 8.32 -33.21 -1.08
C LEU A 185 8.68 -33.33 0.41
N VAL A 186 9.54 -32.44 0.92
CA VAL A 186 9.86 -32.32 2.35
C VAL A 186 8.62 -32.00 3.19
N PHE A 187 7.73 -31.12 2.69
CA PHE A 187 6.47 -30.82 3.39
C PHE A 187 5.53 -32.03 3.43
N LEU A 188 5.56 -32.87 2.39
CA LEU A 188 4.76 -34.09 2.30
C LEU A 188 5.36 -35.28 3.06
N GLY A 189 6.57 -35.14 3.63
CA GLY A 189 7.29 -36.23 4.30
C GLY A 189 7.79 -37.32 3.35
N LEU A 190 7.92 -37.02 2.06
CA LEU A 190 8.38 -37.97 1.02
C LEU A 190 9.89 -37.86 0.73
N ASP A 191 10.53 -36.81 1.25
CA ASP A 191 11.97 -36.56 1.13
C ASP A 191 12.46 -35.81 2.36
N GLU A 192 13.73 -35.99 2.72
CA GLU A 192 14.39 -35.33 3.85
C GLU A 192 15.46 -34.31 3.39
N GLN A 193 15.76 -34.24 2.08
CA GLN A 193 16.77 -33.32 1.55
C GLN A 193 16.18 -31.93 1.22
N GLY A 194 16.87 -30.88 1.67
CA GLY A 194 16.51 -29.49 1.38
C GLY A 194 15.42 -28.94 2.29
N HIS A 195 14.55 -28.07 1.76
CA HIS A 195 13.42 -27.52 2.50
C HIS A 195 12.22 -27.19 1.58
N SER A 196 11.02 -27.09 2.15
CA SER A 196 9.79 -26.79 1.41
C SER A 196 9.59 -25.33 1.03
N GLY A 197 10.43 -24.41 1.53
CA GLY A 197 10.42 -23.00 1.17
C GLY A 197 10.80 -22.72 -0.29
N LEU A 198 10.45 -21.52 -0.77
CA LEU A 198 10.80 -21.02 -2.09
C LEU A 198 12.33 -20.85 -2.23
N GLU A 199 12.88 -21.32 -3.35
CA GLU A 199 14.27 -21.14 -3.76
C GLU A 199 14.42 -19.92 -4.67
N GLU A 200 13.46 -19.73 -5.58
CA GLU A 200 13.50 -18.67 -6.57
C GLU A 200 12.08 -18.14 -6.83
N ILE A 201 11.99 -16.81 -6.98
CA ILE A 201 10.83 -16.14 -7.55
C ILE A 201 11.35 -15.32 -8.73
N SER A 202 10.75 -15.51 -9.90
CA SER A 202 11.08 -14.78 -11.12
C SER A 202 9.81 -14.21 -11.75
N GLY A 203 9.96 -13.15 -12.54
CA GLY A 203 8.80 -12.53 -13.16
C GLY A 203 9.14 -11.42 -14.14
N THR A 204 8.11 -10.94 -14.83
CA THR A 204 8.21 -9.84 -15.79
C THR A 204 7.06 -8.88 -15.56
N ALA A 205 7.40 -7.59 -15.41
CA ALA A 205 6.44 -6.50 -15.38
C ALA A 205 6.29 -5.90 -16.79
N TYR A 206 5.06 -5.80 -17.27
CA TYR A 206 4.69 -5.13 -18.50
C TYR A 206 4.00 -3.81 -18.13
N VAL A 207 4.53 -2.69 -18.60
CA VAL A 207 4.08 -1.36 -18.22
C VAL A 207 3.79 -0.54 -19.47
N GLU A 208 2.58 0.02 -19.54
CA GLU A 208 2.17 0.98 -20.56
C GLU A 208 2.24 2.40 -19.96
N SER A 209 3.04 3.27 -20.57
CA SER A 209 3.26 4.65 -20.15
C SER A 209 3.96 5.45 -21.26
N ASP A 210 3.65 6.75 -21.34
CA ASP A 210 4.36 7.71 -22.21
C ASP A 210 5.78 8.04 -21.70
N ALA A 211 6.12 7.65 -20.47
CA ALA A 211 7.43 7.93 -19.90
C ALA A 211 8.53 7.04 -20.51
N PRO A 212 9.79 7.53 -20.60
CA PRO A 212 10.90 6.72 -21.08
C PRO A 212 11.10 5.46 -20.22
N LEU A 213 11.37 4.31 -20.85
CA LEU A 213 11.60 3.04 -20.16
C LEU A 213 12.68 3.11 -19.08
N ALA A 214 13.69 3.95 -19.25
CA ALA A 214 14.71 4.19 -18.23
C ALA A 214 14.11 4.72 -16.91
N LYS A 215 13.13 5.62 -17.01
CA LYS A 215 12.43 6.17 -15.84
C LYS A 215 11.57 5.10 -15.16
N ILE A 216 10.86 4.28 -15.95
CA ILE A 216 10.07 3.17 -15.42
C ILE A 216 10.97 2.16 -14.69
N ARG A 217 12.15 1.85 -15.23
CA ARG A 217 13.13 0.96 -14.58
C ARG A 217 13.66 1.52 -13.27
N GLU A 218 13.99 2.80 -13.23
CA GLU A 218 14.41 3.49 -11.99
C GLU A 218 13.33 3.37 -10.90
N LEU A 219 12.07 3.68 -11.24
CA LEU A 219 10.93 3.58 -10.34
C LEU A 219 10.69 2.13 -9.89
N TRP A 220 10.86 1.16 -10.79
CA TRP A 220 10.74 -0.27 -10.48
C TRP A 220 11.81 -0.74 -9.51
N GLU A 221 13.08 -0.37 -9.73
CA GLU A 221 14.18 -0.70 -8.82
C GLU A 221 14.01 -0.04 -7.44
N TYR A 222 13.51 1.19 -7.41
CA TYR A 222 13.12 1.84 -6.17
C TYR A 222 12.02 1.04 -5.45
N THR A 223 10.95 0.70 -6.16
CA THR A 223 9.81 -0.09 -5.66
C THR A 223 10.25 -1.41 -5.07
N LEU A 224 11.06 -2.19 -5.79
CA LEU A 224 11.59 -3.47 -5.31
C LEU A 224 12.35 -3.31 -3.99
N ARG A 225 13.17 -2.25 -3.88
CA ARG A 225 13.98 -1.99 -2.70
C ARG A 225 13.14 -1.61 -1.47
N VAL A 226 12.06 -0.85 -1.65
CA VAL A 226 11.25 -0.34 -0.52
C VAL A 226 10.00 -1.16 -0.24
N SER A 227 9.61 -2.08 -1.13
CA SER A 227 8.43 -2.93 -1.00
C SER A 227 8.44 -3.70 0.33
N PRO A 228 7.40 -3.54 1.18
CA PRO A 228 7.30 -4.26 2.44
C PRO A 228 7.30 -5.79 2.27
N VAL A 229 6.60 -6.31 1.25
CA VAL A 229 6.52 -7.76 1.01
C VAL A 229 7.84 -8.31 0.49
N THR A 230 8.51 -7.59 -0.42
CA THR A 230 9.87 -7.96 -0.89
C THR A 230 10.86 -8.00 0.27
N ASN A 231 10.89 -6.96 1.10
CA ASN A 231 11.77 -6.91 2.27
C ASN A 231 11.45 -8.02 3.28
N THR A 232 10.17 -8.38 3.45
CA THR A 232 9.75 -9.48 4.35
C THR A 232 10.26 -10.83 3.85
N LEU A 233 10.14 -11.10 2.55
CA LEU A 233 10.55 -12.38 1.95
C LEU A 233 12.06 -12.58 1.94
N PHE A 234 12.83 -11.54 1.61
CA PHE A 234 14.26 -11.69 1.33
C PHE A 234 15.18 -11.28 2.47
N ARG A 235 14.68 -10.69 3.56
CA ARG A 235 15.49 -10.32 4.74
C ARG A 235 15.27 -11.23 5.95
N GLY A 236 14.29 -12.12 5.91
CA GLY A 236 13.97 -13.07 6.98
C GLY A 236 13.32 -12.40 8.20
N ALA A 237 12.02 -12.63 8.39
CA ALA A 237 11.31 -12.20 9.60
C ALA A 237 11.48 -13.21 10.74
N LYS A 238 11.58 -12.73 11.99
CA LYS A 238 11.56 -13.62 13.16
C LYS A 238 10.17 -14.19 13.37
N LEU A 239 10.05 -15.52 13.33
CA LEU A 239 8.81 -16.24 13.62
C LEU A 239 8.80 -16.69 15.10
N ASN A 240 7.75 -16.33 15.85
CA ASN A 240 7.54 -16.78 17.23
C ASN A 240 6.07 -17.21 17.38
N LEU A 241 5.85 -18.52 17.47
CA LEU A 241 4.53 -19.13 17.56
C LEU A 241 4.45 -20.01 18.82
N GLN A 242 3.29 -20.00 19.46
CA GLN A 242 2.98 -20.82 20.63
C GLN A 242 1.75 -21.68 20.34
N VAL A 243 1.70 -22.86 20.94
CA VAL A 243 0.56 -23.78 20.86
C VAL A 243 -0.01 -23.94 22.25
N HIS A 244 -1.33 -23.82 22.37
CA HIS A 244 -2.08 -24.06 23.60
C HIS A 244 -3.11 -25.15 23.34
N SER A 245 -3.25 -26.08 24.29
CA SER A 245 -4.36 -27.04 24.25
C SER A 245 -5.66 -26.39 24.75
N LEU A 246 -6.79 -26.87 24.25
CA LEU A 246 -8.13 -26.44 24.67
C LEU A 246 -8.83 -27.46 25.58
N ASP A 247 -8.09 -28.47 26.02
CA ASP A 247 -8.56 -29.62 26.83
C ASP A 247 -8.74 -29.26 28.31
#